data_AF-A0A376EUU8-F1
#
_entry.id   AF-A0A376EUU8-F1
#
_cell.length_a   1.000
_cell.length_b   1.000
_cell.length_c   1.000
_cell.angle_alpha   90.00
_cell.angle_beta   90.00
_cell.angle_gamma   90.00
#
_symmetry.space_group_name_H-M   'P 1'
#
loop_
_entity.id
_entity.type
_entity.pdbx_description
1 polymer ?
#
loop_
_entity_poly.entity_id
_entity_poly.type
_entity_poly.pdbx_seq_one_letter_code
_entity_poly.pdbx_strand_id
1 'polypeptide(L)' 'MKLNARQVETAKPAEKDYKMPDGNGLILLVKTSGGEILALSLYLRR' A
#
# COMPACT_ATOMS: atom_id res chain seq x y z
N MET A 1 -12.01 -2.73 4.66
CA MET A 1 -11.66 -1.77 5.71
C MET A 1 -10.90 -0.65 5.06
N LYS A 2 -11.26 0.61 5.34
CA LYS A 2 -10.53 1.78 4.84
C LYS A 2 -9.16 1.84 5.50
N LEU A 3 -8.11 2.05 4.70
CA LEU A 3 -6.78 2.39 5.18
C LEU A 3 -6.84 3.75 5.86
N ASN A 4 -6.24 3.83 7.04
CA ASN A 4 -6.02 5.09 7.72
C ASN A 4 -4.55 5.53 7.56
N ALA A 5 -4.30 6.83 7.77
CA ALA A 5 -2.96 7.41 7.63
C ALA A 5 -1.91 6.67 8.45
N ARG A 6 -2.26 6.26 9.68
CA ARG A 6 -1.37 5.53 10.58
C ARG A 6 -0.96 4.16 10.03
N GLN A 7 -1.85 3.46 9.33
CA GLN A 7 -1.52 2.19 8.66
C GLN A 7 -0.59 2.38 7.46
N VAL A 8 -0.71 3.51 6.75
CA VAL A 8 0.19 3.84 5.63
C VAL A 8 1.58 4.21 6.16
N GLU A 9 1.65 5.05 7.19
CA GLU A 9 2.90 5.50 7.81
C GLU A 9 3.68 4.37 8.49
N THR A 10 2.97 3.39 9.07
CA THR A 10 3.59 2.27 9.80
C THR A 10 3.83 1.04 8.93
N ALA A 11 3.39 1.05 7.67
CA ALA A 11 3.71 -0.01 6.72
C ALA A 11 5.24 -0.08 6.56
N LYS A 12 5.79 -1.30 6.58
CA LYS A 12 7.24 -1.51 6.43
C LYS A 12 7.50 -2.47 5.29
N PRO A 13 8.57 -2.30 4.52
CA PRO A 13 9.03 -3.32 3.59
C PRO A 13 9.09 -4.69 4.28
N ALA A 14 8.47 -5.69 3.66
CA ALA A 14 8.60 -7.10 4.05
C ALA A 14 9.61 -7.79 3.11
N GLU A 15 9.88 -9.09 3.28
CA GLU A 15 10.75 -9.86 2.37
C GLU A 15 10.27 -9.85 0.91
N LYS A 16 8.99 -9.57 0.68
CA LYS A 16 8.36 -9.47 -0.64
C LYS A 16 7.38 -8.30 -0.67
N ASP A 17 7.16 -7.80 -1.87
CA ASP A 17 6.19 -6.74 -2.11
C ASP A 17 4.79 -7.21 -1.71
N TYR A 18 4.03 -6.35 -1.04
CA TYR A 18 2.68 -6.68 -0.60
C TYR A 18 1.70 -5.54 -0.84
N LYS A 19 0.42 -5.91 -0.93
CA LYS A 19 -0.70 -5.01 -1.25
C LYS A 19 -1.63 -4.89 -0.05
N MET A 20 -1.97 -3.65 0.29
CA MET A 20 -2.95 -3.32 1.33
C MET A 20 -4.17 -2.65 0.67
N PRO A 21 -5.30 -3.35 0.52
CA PRO A 21 -6.50 -2.78 -0.07
C PRO A 21 -7.26 -1.89 0.93
N ASP A 22 -7.73 -0.74 0.43
CA ASP A 22 -8.58 0.23 1.16
C ASP A 22 -10.07 -0.16 1.16
N GLY A 23 -10.45 -1.16 0.35
CA GLY A 23 -11.83 -1.61 0.20
C GLY A 23 -12.68 -0.78 -0.76
N ASN A 24 -12.19 0.36 -1.25
CA ASN A 24 -12.86 1.23 -2.24
C ASN A 24 -12.17 1.21 -3.63
N GLY A 25 -11.46 0.13 -3.95
CA GLY A 25 -10.72 0.01 -5.22
C GLY A 25 -9.33 0.68 -5.22
N LEU A 26 -8.95 1.30 -4.09
CA LEU A 26 -7.61 1.80 -3.80
C LEU A 26 -6.76 0.73 -3.12
N ILE A 27 -5.47 0.67 -3.47
CA ILE A 27 -4.49 -0.25 -2.89
C ILE A 27 -3.20 0.51 -2.58
N LEU A 28 -2.63 0.30 -1.40
CA LEU A 28 -1.25 0.66 -1.07
C LEU A 28 -0.33 -0.51 -1.47
N LEU A 29 0.70 -0.23 -2.29
CA LEU A 29 1.75 -1.18 -2.63
C LEU A 29 3.01 -0.88 -1.81
N VAL A 30 3.46 -1.84 -1.01
CA VAL A 30 4.66 -1.72 -0.19
C VAL A 30 5.76 -2.55 -0.84
N LYS A 31 6.86 -1.91 -1.22
CA LYS A 31 7.97 -2.54 -1.94
C LYS A 31 9.13 -2.90 -1.02
N THR A 32 9.82 -3.98 -1.36
CA THR A 32 10.93 -4.57 -0.60
C THR A 32 12.24 -3.79 -0.76
N SER A 33 12.46 -3.19 -1.94
CA SER A 33 13.72 -2.52 -2.28
C SER A 33 13.68 -1.03 -1.98
N GLY A 34 14.57 -0.56 -1.08
CA GLY A 34 15.10 0.80 -1.14
C GLY A 34 14.31 1.93 -0.47
N GLY A 35 13.50 1.65 0.55
CA GLY A 35 13.17 2.66 1.58
C GLY A 35 12.01 3.62 1.29
N GLU A 36 11.45 3.64 0.09
CA GLU A 36 10.31 4.51 -0.23
C GLU A 36 9.01 3.70 -0.40
N ILE A 37 8.09 3.87 0.55
CA ILE A 37 6.71 3.39 0.44
C ILE A 37 5.98 4.32 -0.55
N LEU A 38 6.00 3.94 -1.83
CA LEU A 38 5.23 4.64 -2.85
C LEU A 38 3.74 4.31 -2.68
N ALA A 39 3.00 5.23 -2.04
CA ALA A 39 1.55 5.22 -2.03
C ALA A 39 1.00 5.52 -3.43
N LEU A 40 1.02 4.51 -4.31
CA LEU A 40 0.48 4.63 -5.65
C LEU A 40 -1.01 4.27 -5.64
N SER A 41 -1.88 5.26 -5.80
CA SER A 41 -3.31 5.03 -5.98
C SER A 41 -3.59 4.36 -7.32
N LEU A 42 -3.53 3.03 -7.36
CA LEU A 42 -3.97 2.26 -8.52
C LEU A 42 -5.47 2.07 -8.42
N TYR A 43 -6.23 2.90 -9.15
CA TYR A 43 -7.62 2.59 -9.44
C TYR A 43 -7.63 1.32 -10.29
N LEU A 44 -8.04 0.19 -9.70
CA LEU A 44 -8.45 -0.97 -10.48
C LEU A 44 -9.75 -0.59 -11.20
N ARG A 45 -9.63 0.18 -12.29
CA ARG A 45 -10.69 0.23 -13.30
C ARG A 45 -10.79 -1.19 -13.84
N ARG A 46 -11.92 -1.83 -13.53
CA ARG A 46 -12.44 -2.97 -14.29
C ARG A 46 -12.41 -2.67 -15.78
#